data_AF-A0A066WDI9-F1
#
_entry.id   AF-A0A066WDI9-F1
#
_cell.length_a   1.000
_cell.length_b   1.000
_cell.length_c   1.000
_cell.angle_alpha   90.00
_cell.angle_beta   90.00
_cell.angle_gamma   90.00
#
_symmetry.space_group_name_H-M   'P 1'
#
loop_
_entity.id
_entity.type
_entity.pdbx_description
1 polymer ?
#
loop_
_entity_poly.entity_id
_entity_poly.type
_entity_poly.pdbx_seq_one_letter_code
_entity_poly.pdbx_strand_id
1 'polypeptide(L)'
;MSRRSKALPQLPNDGGPASSSASTVVGEHSSISAALAEREDGVWVNVTKQAKFILLGGIPVWYLDVHGSVLHVLTHGGEDWTRTLGLVTLVFLTSTVVLLAYLVLLPTRGVTPNWTKWNKDAHLRGLIPALTMSIIGGYIMLLLLLSPLCQPKSTMSSVLAHALATRIGAATESAGGNLQAVSKQLQSISSRAAASLFSLHRPLVPAQSSGWFSSGSSEGGSYGAYGSIDTKRLLAALKLRDTASLAAQLNVPAKRLNEFTRSLERDLQSFTLSSLQASLRSFSDAGSAPWIKKGAWGWLRAMVGTGSTYLGIFGLVGLLGIFGSGQKAAQRRRETKAKESL
;
A
#
# COMPACT_ATOMS: atom_id res chain seq x y z
N MET A 1 42.94 -8.83 37.01
CA MET A 1 42.41 -10.21 36.84
C MET A 1 42.98 -10.80 35.56
N SER A 2 44.04 -11.60 35.70
CA SER A 2 44.82 -12.17 34.61
C SER A 2 44.24 -13.55 34.23
N ARG A 3 43.73 -13.71 33.00
CA ARG A 3 43.22 -15.01 32.52
C ARG A 3 44.34 -15.78 31.83
N ARG A 4 44.77 -16.85 32.50
CA ARG A 4 45.62 -17.94 32.03
C ARG A 4 45.08 -18.55 30.74
N SER A 5 45.88 -18.54 29.69
CA SER A 5 45.66 -19.28 28.45
C SER A 5 46.14 -20.72 28.65
N LYS A 6 45.23 -21.69 28.62
CA LYS A 6 45.55 -23.13 28.60
C LYS A 6 45.88 -23.53 27.15
N ALA A 7 47.11 -23.99 26.92
CA ALA A 7 47.55 -24.60 25.68
C ALA A 7 46.86 -25.96 25.48
N LEU A 8 46.37 -26.21 24.27
CA LEU A 8 45.87 -27.52 23.83
C LEU A 8 47.02 -28.34 23.22
N PRO A 9 47.02 -29.67 23.41
CA PRO A 9 48.07 -30.56 22.94
C PRO A 9 48.01 -30.80 21.42
N GLN A 10 49.18 -30.83 20.79
CA GLN A 10 49.37 -31.20 19.38
C GLN A 10 49.18 -32.71 19.22
N LEU A 11 48.43 -33.10 18.19
CA LEU A 11 48.32 -34.49 17.73
C LEU A 11 49.36 -34.76 16.62
N PRO A 12 49.91 -35.98 16.55
CA PRO A 12 50.97 -36.35 15.62
C PRO A 12 50.44 -36.53 14.19
N ASN A 13 51.30 -36.14 13.26
CA ASN A 13 51.14 -36.18 11.82
C ASN A 13 51.76 -37.49 11.30
N ASP A 14 50.94 -38.49 11.00
CA ASP A 14 51.38 -39.72 10.37
C ASP A 14 51.36 -39.57 8.84
N GLY A 15 52.55 -39.53 8.26
CA GLY A 15 52.78 -39.61 6.83
C GLY A 15 52.59 -41.04 6.32
N GLY A 16 51.92 -41.17 5.18
CA GLY A 16 51.79 -42.41 4.42
C GLY A 16 51.79 -42.13 2.91
N PRO A 17 52.33 -43.04 2.09
CA PRO A 17 53.03 -42.68 0.85
C PRO A 17 52.17 -42.67 -0.41
N ALA A 18 52.73 -42.00 -1.42
CA ALA A 18 52.32 -41.92 -2.80
C ALA A 18 51.92 -43.27 -3.41
N SER A 19 50.79 -43.28 -4.13
CA SER A 19 50.57 -44.18 -5.26
C SER A 19 49.79 -43.45 -6.36
N SER A 20 50.47 -43.36 -7.49
CA SER A 20 50.04 -42.97 -8.83
C SER A 20 48.78 -43.70 -9.30
N SER A 21 47.92 -43.01 -10.04
CA SER A 21 47.21 -43.56 -11.21
C SER A 21 46.56 -42.45 -12.04
N ALA A 22 47.09 -42.28 -13.24
CA ALA A 22 46.47 -41.54 -14.32
C ALA A 22 45.15 -42.20 -14.74
N SER A 23 44.09 -41.41 -14.92
CA SER A 23 43.07 -41.61 -15.97
C SER A 23 41.95 -40.57 -15.85
N THR A 24 41.47 -40.14 -17.02
CA THR A 24 40.13 -39.58 -17.27
C THR A 24 39.99 -38.05 -17.25
N VAL A 25 40.42 -37.42 -18.35
CA VAL A 25 40.20 -36.01 -18.71
C VAL A 25 38.82 -35.78 -19.38
N VAL A 26 37.81 -36.62 -19.10
CA VAL A 26 36.50 -36.58 -19.82
C VAL A 26 35.33 -36.06 -18.94
N GLY A 27 35.61 -35.55 -17.72
CA GLY A 27 34.57 -35.21 -16.73
C GLY A 27 34.20 -33.73 -16.55
N GLU A 28 34.88 -32.76 -17.18
CA GLU A 28 34.74 -31.33 -16.80
C GLU A 28 33.43 -30.65 -17.20
N HIS A 29 32.72 -31.17 -18.22
CA HIS A 29 31.46 -30.54 -18.66
C HIS A 29 30.25 -30.88 -17.78
N SER A 30 30.29 -31.96 -17.01
CA SER A 30 29.18 -32.37 -16.12
C SER A 30 29.13 -31.54 -14.83
N SER A 31 30.29 -31.18 -14.27
CA SER A 31 30.39 -30.46 -13.01
C SER A 31 29.94 -29.00 -13.10
N ILE A 32 30.11 -28.35 -14.26
CA ILE A 32 29.66 -26.96 -14.48
C ILE A 32 28.14 -26.86 -14.48
N SER A 33 27.44 -27.80 -15.12
CA SER A 33 25.97 -27.81 -15.18
C SER A 33 25.34 -28.05 -13.80
N ALA A 34 25.91 -28.97 -13.01
CA ALA A 34 25.46 -29.22 -11.64
C ALA A 34 25.68 -27.99 -10.73
N ALA A 35 26.82 -27.32 -10.85
CA ALA A 35 27.12 -26.11 -10.07
C ALA A 35 26.29 -24.88 -10.49
N LEU A 36 25.78 -24.85 -11.72
CA LEU A 36 24.82 -23.83 -12.17
C LEU A 36 23.42 -24.09 -11.62
N ALA A 37 22.96 -25.35 -11.65
CA ALA A 37 21.66 -25.75 -11.10
C ALA A 37 21.56 -25.43 -9.59
N GLU A 38 22.58 -25.79 -8.80
CA GLU A 38 22.60 -25.52 -7.35
C GLU A 38 22.56 -24.01 -7.03
N ARG A 39 23.09 -23.17 -7.94
CA ARG A 39 23.08 -21.71 -7.79
C ARG A 39 21.70 -21.10 -8.08
N GLU A 40 20.97 -21.64 -9.05
CA GLU A 40 19.63 -21.15 -9.39
C GLU A 40 18.66 -21.38 -8.22
N ASP A 41 18.72 -22.55 -7.58
CA ASP A 41 17.85 -22.91 -6.46
C ASP A 41 17.99 -21.93 -5.28
N GLY A 42 19.22 -21.51 -4.97
CA GLY A 42 19.49 -20.55 -3.89
C GLY A 42 18.92 -19.14 -4.16
N VAL A 43 18.90 -18.70 -5.42
CA VAL A 43 18.34 -17.39 -5.79
C VAL A 43 16.81 -17.42 -5.69
N TRP A 44 16.17 -18.47 -6.21
CA TRP A 44 14.72 -18.62 -6.16
C TRP A 44 14.17 -18.68 -4.74
N VAL A 45 14.86 -19.36 -3.83
CA VAL A 45 14.47 -19.41 -2.41
C VAL A 45 14.51 -18.01 -1.78
N ASN A 46 15.51 -17.19 -2.11
CA ASN A 46 15.61 -15.82 -1.59
C ASN A 46 14.57 -14.88 -2.20
N VAL A 47 14.32 -14.97 -3.50
CA VAL A 47 13.27 -14.18 -4.17
C VAL A 47 11.90 -14.52 -3.60
N THR A 48 11.59 -15.80 -3.41
CA THR A 48 10.30 -16.25 -2.86
C THR A 48 10.09 -15.73 -1.43
N LYS A 49 11.16 -15.67 -0.61
CA LYS A 49 11.09 -15.07 0.73
C LYS A 49 10.78 -13.58 0.66
N GLN A 50 11.43 -12.82 -0.22
CA GLN A 50 11.18 -11.38 -0.36
C GLN A 50 9.80 -11.08 -0.95
N ALA A 51 9.33 -11.89 -1.91
CA ALA A 51 7.99 -11.78 -2.48
C ALA A 51 6.90 -11.89 -1.41
N LYS A 52 7.08 -12.74 -0.39
CA LYS A 52 6.14 -12.82 0.75
C LYS A 52 6.03 -11.51 1.52
N PHE A 53 7.14 -10.82 1.76
CA PHE A 53 7.12 -9.52 2.44
C PHE A 53 6.48 -8.43 1.58
N ILE A 54 6.76 -8.43 0.28
CA ILE A 54 6.14 -7.49 -0.67
C ILE A 54 4.62 -7.72 -0.74
N LEU A 55 4.16 -8.97 -0.79
CA LEU A 55 2.72 -9.28 -0.79
C LEU A 55 2.06 -8.93 0.54
N LEU A 56 2.68 -9.29 1.67
CA LEU A 56 2.17 -9.01 3.01
C LEU A 56 2.10 -7.49 3.30
N GLY A 57 3.03 -6.71 2.75
CA GLY A 57 3.01 -5.25 2.85
C GLY A 57 2.11 -4.59 1.79
N GLY A 58 2.14 -5.09 0.55
CA GLY A 58 1.47 -4.47 -0.60
C GLY A 58 -0.04 -4.66 -0.59
N ILE A 59 -0.54 -5.86 -0.24
CA ILE A 59 -1.98 -6.15 -0.24
C ILE A 59 -2.74 -5.22 0.73
N PRO A 60 -2.33 -5.07 2.00
CA PRO A 60 -3.04 -4.16 2.90
C PRO A 60 -2.90 -2.69 2.50
N VAL A 61 -1.76 -2.27 1.93
CA VAL A 61 -1.56 -0.89 1.44
C VAL A 61 -2.53 -0.56 0.31
N TRP A 62 -2.72 -1.51 -0.62
CA TRP A 62 -3.69 -1.40 -1.71
C TRP A 62 -5.12 -1.45 -1.19
N TYR A 63 -5.44 -2.41 -0.33
CA TYR A 63 -6.78 -2.59 0.23
C TYR A 63 -7.24 -1.39 1.09
N LEU A 64 -6.33 -0.80 1.86
CA LEU A 64 -6.60 0.36 2.70
C LEU A 64 -6.47 1.70 1.96
N ASP A 65 -6.17 1.67 0.66
CA ASP A 65 -5.97 2.86 -0.19
C ASP A 65 -5.08 3.92 0.48
N VAL A 66 -3.93 3.48 1.01
CA VAL A 66 -2.96 4.38 1.66
C VAL A 66 -2.46 5.44 0.67
N HIS A 67 -2.21 5.02 -0.57
CA HIS A 67 -1.76 5.91 -1.64
C HIS A 67 -2.82 6.99 -1.95
N GLY A 68 -4.08 6.61 -2.14
CA GLY A 68 -5.17 7.56 -2.36
C GLY A 68 -5.32 8.55 -1.21
N SER A 69 -5.19 8.07 0.03
CA SER A 69 -5.26 8.90 1.24
C SER A 69 -4.14 9.95 1.29
N VAL A 70 -2.90 9.54 1.04
CA VAL A 70 -1.73 10.44 0.99
C VAL A 70 -1.91 11.48 -0.12
N LEU A 71 -2.28 11.04 -1.32
CA LEU A 71 -2.43 11.91 -2.48
C LEU A 71 -3.60 12.88 -2.32
N HIS A 72 -4.68 12.43 -1.68
CA HIS A 72 -5.82 13.27 -1.33
C HIS A 72 -5.42 14.36 -0.33
N VAL A 73 -4.69 14.05 0.73
CA VAL A 73 -4.20 15.06 1.68
C VAL A 73 -3.24 16.06 1.01
N LEU A 74 -2.39 15.59 0.10
CA LEU A 74 -1.47 16.47 -0.64
C LEU A 74 -2.16 17.44 -1.61
N THR A 75 -3.30 17.02 -2.19
CA THR A 75 -4.00 17.78 -3.24
C THR A 75 -5.19 18.59 -2.71
N HIS A 76 -5.90 18.06 -1.71
CA HIS A 76 -7.15 18.61 -1.19
C HIS A 76 -7.08 18.95 0.30
N GLY A 77 -5.91 18.80 0.95
CA GLY A 77 -5.72 19.20 2.35
C GLY A 77 -6.02 20.69 2.53
N GLY A 78 -7.18 21.00 3.10
CA GLY A 78 -7.70 22.37 3.23
C GLY A 78 -6.98 23.21 4.29
N GLU A 79 -6.22 22.56 5.19
CA GLU A 79 -5.39 23.22 6.20
C GLU A 79 -3.91 22.96 5.89
N ASP A 80 -3.11 24.03 5.84
CA ASP A 80 -1.69 24.00 5.41
C ASP A 80 -0.83 22.99 6.19
N TRP A 81 -1.19 22.71 7.46
CA TRP A 81 -0.46 21.76 8.29
C TRP A 81 -0.61 20.31 7.80
N THR A 82 -1.78 19.89 7.30
CA THR A 82 -2.00 18.53 6.79
C THR A 82 -1.19 18.27 5.53
N ARG A 83 -1.13 19.26 4.64
CA ARG A 83 -0.31 19.22 3.43
C ARG A 83 1.18 19.18 3.77
N THR A 84 1.61 19.99 4.74
CA THR A 84 2.98 19.97 5.26
C THR A 84 3.32 18.60 5.86
N LEU A 85 2.40 18.00 6.64
CA LEU A 85 2.54 16.66 7.21
C LEU A 85 2.70 15.60 6.11
N GLY A 86 1.89 15.68 5.05
CA GLY A 86 1.98 14.80 3.89
C GLY A 86 3.32 14.91 3.16
N LEU A 87 3.82 16.13 2.94
CA LEU A 87 5.12 16.37 2.31
C LEU A 87 6.27 15.87 3.18
N VAL A 88 6.26 16.17 4.48
CA VAL A 88 7.27 15.70 5.44
C VAL A 88 7.28 14.17 5.49
N THR A 89 6.11 13.53 5.48
CA THR A 89 5.99 12.07 5.41
C THR A 89 6.64 11.50 4.16
N LEU A 90 6.38 12.09 2.99
CA LEU A 90 7.02 11.66 1.73
C LEU A 90 8.53 11.83 1.75
N VAL A 91 9.05 12.92 2.34
CA VAL A 91 10.49 13.15 2.49
C VAL A 91 11.11 12.06 3.38
N PHE A 92 10.49 11.74 4.52
CA PHE A 92 10.95 10.66 5.40
C PHE A 92 10.88 9.28 4.73
N LEU A 93 9.81 8.99 3.99
CA LEU A 93 9.66 7.73 3.27
C LEU A 93 10.75 7.58 2.20
N THR A 94 10.97 8.64 1.42
CA THR A 94 11.99 8.69 0.37
C THR A 94 13.39 8.57 0.97
N SER A 95 13.68 9.32 2.04
CA SER A 95 14.94 9.24 2.78
C SER A 95 15.20 7.82 3.30
N THR A 96 14.18 7.16 3.85
CA THR A 96 14.28 5.77 4.33
C THR A 96 14.65 4.81 3.20
N VAL A 97 13.98 4.90 2.04
CA VAL A 97 14.29 4.07 0.87
C VAL A 97 15.73 4.31 0.40
N VAL A 98 16.16 5.57 0.30
CA VAL A 98 17.52 5.93 -0.14
C VAL A 98 18.57 5.42 0.84
N LEU A 99 18.37 5.59 2.15
CA LEU A 99 19.30 5.13 3.19
C LEU A 99 19.39 3.60 3.24
N LEU A 100 18.27 2.89 3.12
CA LEU A 100 18.27 1.42 3.04
C LEU A 100 18.95 0.92 1.77
N ALA A 101 18.61 1.51 0.62
CA ALA A 101 19.24 1.14 -0.65
C ALA A 101 20.75 1.40 -0.60
N TYR A 102 21.18 2.52 -0.03
CA TYR A 102 22.59 2.81 0.19
C TYR A 102 23.26 1.75 1.08
N LEU A 103 22.63 1.38 2.19
CA LEU A 103 23.15 0.37 3.13
C LEU A 103 23.27 -1.01 2.45
N VAL A 104 22.28 -1.38 1.64
CA VAL A 104 22.27 -2.62 0.85
C VAL A 104 23.30 -2.60 -0.28
N LEU A 105 23.61 -1.43 -0.83
CA LEU A 105 24.60 -1.25 -1.90
C LEU A 105 26.03 -1.05 -1.39
N LEU A 106 26.25 -0.72 -0.10
CA LEU A 106 27.60 -0.62 0.48
C LEU A 106 28.51 -1.82 0.14
N PRO A 107 28.06 -3.08 0.29
CA PRO A 107 28.79 -4.26 -0.15
C PRO A 107 29.28 -4.24 -1.60
N THR A 108 28.54 -3.62 -2.52
CA THR A 108 28.89 -3.57 -3.96
C THR A 108 30.03 -2.60 -4.26
N ARG A 109 30.29 -1.65 -3.35
CA ARG A 109 31.38 -0.66 -3.48
C ARG A 109 32.73 -1.18 -2.97
N GLY A 110 32.83 -2.47 -2.65
CA GLY A 110 34.06 -3.07 -2.10
C GLY A 110 34.33 -2.70 -0.63
N VAL A 111 33.54 -1.83 -0.01
CA VAL A 111 33.62 -1.55 1.42
C VAL A 111 33.00 -2.75 2.16
N THR A 112 33.76 -3.35 3.07
CA THR A 112 33.26 -4.41 3.95
C THR A 112 32.76 -3.79 5.26
N PRO A 113 31.45 -3.50 5.40
CA PRO A 113 30.91 -2.88 6.60
C PRO A 113 31.15 -3.78 7.82
N ASN A 114 31.76 -3.23 8.87
CA ASN A 114 31.96 -3.94 10.12
C ASN A 114 30.72 -3.79 11.03
N TRP A 115 29.72 -4.64 10.81
CA TRP A 115 28.45 -4.60 11.56
C TRP A 115 28.62 -4.73 13.07
N THR A 116 29.62 -5.49 13.53
CA THR A 116 29.90 -5.69 14.96
C THR A 116 30.42 -4.42 15.64
N LYS A 117 31.12 -3.56 14.89
CA LYS A 117 31.73 -2.32 15.39
C LYS A 117 31.25 -1.11 14.60
N TRP A 118 29.95 -1.06 14.30
CA TRP A 118 29.35 -0.01 13.45
C TRP A 118 29.63 1.42 13.96
N ASN A 119 29.74 1.62 15.27
CA ASN A 119 30.05 2.93 15.85
C ASN A 119 31.50 3.40 15.57
N LYS A 120 32.41 2.48 15.22
CA LYS A 120 33.80 2.84 14.85
C LYS A 120 33.95 3.20 13.38
N ASP A 121 33.02 2.77 12.54
CA ASP A 121 33.03 3.06 11.11
C ASP A 121 32.38 4.44 10.87
N ALA A 122 33.12 5.36 10.24
CA ALA A 122 32.65 6.72 9.99
C ALA A 122 31.36 6.74 9.16
N HIS A 123 31.17 5.78 8.26
CA HIS A 123 29.97 5.71 7.43
C HIS A 123 28.77 5.16 8.19
N LEU A 124 28.93 4.06 8.94
CA LEU A 124 27.80 3.44 9.66
C LEU A 124 27.38 4.25 10.89
N ARG A 125 28.31 4.97 11.53
CA ARG A 125 28.04 5.75 12.74
C ARG A 125 26.97 6.83 12.52
N GLY A 126 26.99 7.51 11.37
CA GLY A 126 25.96 8.49 11.02
C GLY A 126 24.72 7.85 10.39
N LEU A 127 24.93 6.81 9.58
CA LEU A 127 23.86 6.24 8.77
C LEU A 127 22.82 5.46 9.59
N ILE A 128 23.24 4.69 10.59
CA ILE A 128 22.32 3.89 11.41
C ILE A 128 21.36 4.78 12.24
N PRO A 129 21.83 5.82 12.95
CA PRO A 129 20.94 6.76 13.63
C PRO A 129 20.04 7.53 12.67
N ALA A 130 20.57 7.99 11.53
CA ALA A 130 19.78 8.70 10.53
C ALA A 130 18.66 7.81 9.96
N LEU A 131 18.96 6.56 9.64
CA LEU A 131 17.99 5.57 9.19
C LEU A 131 16.93 5.31 10.27
N THR A 132 17.34 5.12 11.53
CA THR A 132 16.42 4.89 12.65
C THR A 132 15.48 6.07 12.86
N MET A 133 16.01 7.30 12.86
CA MET A 133 15.20 8.52 12.97
C MET A 133 14.23 8.67 11.79
N SER A 134 14.68 8.32 10.58
CA SER A 134 13.84 8.38 9.40
C SER A 134 12.70 7.36 9.43
N ILE A 135 12.96 6.14 9.93
CA ILE A 135 11.95 5.10 10.09
C ILE A 135 10.93 5.50 11.15
N ILE A 136 11.37 5.88 12.35
CA ILE A 136 10.46 6.23 13.46
C ILE A 136 9.68 7.50 13.13
N GLY A 137 10.36 8.54 12.64
CA GLY A 137 9.74 9.80 12.25
C GLY A 137 8.74 9.60 11.12
N GLY A 138 9.13 8.92 10.05
CA GLY A 138 8.21 8.63 8.94
C GLY A 138 7.04 7.75 9.35
N TYR A 139 7.23 6.77 10.25
CA TYR A 139 6.16 5.90 10.74
C TYR A 139 5.13 6.71 11.52
N ILE A 140 5.57 7.54 12.47
CA ILE A 140 4.66 8.38 13.27
C ILE A 140 3.94 9.40 12.38
N MET A 141 4.64 10.03 11.44
CA MET A 141 4.03 11.02 10.53
C MET A 141 3.00 10.37 9.59
N LEU A 142 3.32 9.21 9.01
CA LEU A 142 2.39 8.45 8.17
C LEU A 142 1.19 7.94 8.98
N LEU A 143 1.40 7.52 10.22
CA LEU A 143 0.34 7.13 11.14
C LEU A 143 -0.61 8.29 11.42
N LEU A 144 -0.08 9.46 11.76
CA LEU A 144 -0.88 10.67 11.99
C LEU A 144 -1.64 11.09 10.73
N LEU A 145 -1.00 10.99 9.56
CA LEU A 145 -1.61 11.28 8.27
C LEU A 145 -2.77 10.33 7.92
N LEU A 146 -2.64 9.04 8.26
CA LEU A 146 -3.70 8.04 8.06
C LEU A 146 -4.74 8.04 9.18
N SER A 147 -4.43 8.66 10.32
CA SER A 147 -5.31 8.69 11.48
C SER A 147 -6.62 9.43 11.17
N PRO A 148 -7.68 9.18 11.96
CA PRO A 148 -8.94 9.91 11.85
C PRO A 148 -8.81 11.43 12.00
N LEU A 149 -7.67 11.93 12.49
CA LEU A 149 -7.41 13.36 12.68
C LEU A 149 -7.16 14.09 11.36
N CYS A 150 -6.51 13.42 10.40
CA CYS A 150 -6.14 14.01 9.11
C CYS A 150 -7.09 13.60 7.98
N GLN A 151 -7.93 12.58 8.19
CA GLN A 151 -8.93 12.22 7.21
C GLN A 151 -9.98 13.34 7.16
N PRO A 152 -10.15 14.02 6.01
CA PRO A 152 -11.27 14.94 5.87
C PRO A 152 -12.53 14.13 6.15
N LYS A 153 -13.41 14.66 7.03
CA LYS A 153 -14.69 14.02 7.37
C LYS A 153 -15.28 13.50 6.08
N SER A 154 -15.34 12.17 5.93
CA SER A 154 -15.78 11.53 4.71
C SER A 154 -17.20 12.00 4.46
N THR A 155 -17.33 13.02 3.61
CA THR A 155 -18.62 13.47 3.14
C THR A 155 -19.20 12.25 2.43
N MET A 156 -20.40 11.81 2.84
CA MET A 156 -21.03 10.57 2.36
C MET A 156 -21.10 10.47 0.82
N SER A 157 -20.87 11.57 0.12
CA SER A 157 -20.76 11.69 -1.34
C SER A 157 -19.74 10.75 -1.97
N SER A 158 -18.57 10.49 -1.36
CA SER A 158 -17.55 9.62 -1.97
C SER A 158 -17.92 8.14 -1.92
N VAL A 159 -18.50 7.70 -0.79
CA VAL A 159 -19.02 6.33 -0.60
C VAL A 159 -20.20 6.09 -1.55
N LEU A 160 -21.10 7.07 -1.68
CA LEU A 160 -22.24 6.98 -2.58
C LEU A 160 -21.80 6.92 -4.05
N ALA A 161 -20.81 7.74 -4.46
CA ALA A 161 -20.28 7.72 -5.81
C ALA A 161 -19.66 6.36 -6.18
N HIS A 162 -18.94 5.72 -5.25
CA HIS A 162 -18.34 4.40 -5.49
C HIS A 162 -19.39 3.28 -5.53
N ALA A 163 -20.35 3.28 -4.61
CA ALA A 163 -21.47 2.32 -4.61
C ALA A 163 -22.33 2.46 -5.87
N LEU A 164 -22.56 3.69 -6.33
CA LEU A 164 -23.27 3.96 -7.57
C LEU A 164 -22.47 3.50 -8.79
N ALA A 165 -21.16 3.75 -8.83
CA ALA A 165 -20.30 3.32 -9.94
C ALA A 165 -20.26 1.79 -10.10
N THR A 166 -20.11 1.05 -9.00
CA THR A 166 -20.08 -0.42 -9.00
C THR A 166 -21.39 -1.04 -9.49
N ARG A 167 -22.54 -0.46 -9.10
CA ARG A 167 -23.86 -0.94 -9.53
C ARG A 167 -24.19 -0.58 -10.97
N ILE A 168 -23.85 0.62 -11.44
CA ILE A 168 -23.99 0.97 -12.87
C ILE A 168 -23.13 0.02 -13.71
N GLY A 169 -21.94 -0.35 -13.25
CA GLY A 169 -21.11 -1.38 -13.89
C GLY A 169 -21.86 -2.72 -14.03
N ALA A 170 -22.39 -3.25 -12.92
CA ALA A 170 -23.12 -4.52 -12.91
C ALA A 170 -24.38 -4.51 -13.80
N ALA A 171 -25.16 -3.42 -13.77
CA ALA A 171 -26.35 -3.25 -14.62
C ALA A 171 -26.00 -3.12 -16.11
N THR A 172 -24.81 -2.60 -16.42
CA THR A 172 -24.36 -2.49 -17.81
C THR A 172 -23.80 -3.81 -18.34
N GLU A 173 -23.13 -4.58 -17.48
CA GLU A 173 -22.66 -5.94 -17.79
C GLU A 173 -23.85 -6.88 -18.08
N SER A 174 -24.91 -6.83 -17.26
CA SER A 174 -26.13 -7.62 -17.49
C SER A 174 -26.87 -7.26 -18.79
N ALA A 175 -26.74 -6.01 -19.25
CA ALA A 175 -27.31 -5.56 -20.53
C ALA A 175 -26.48 -5.98 -21.76
N GLY A 176 -25.26 -6.51 -21.57
CA GLY A 176 -24.33 -6.84 -22.66
C GLY A 176 -23.63 -5.62 -23.26
N GLY A 177 -23.47 -4.55 -22.47
CA GLY A 177 -22.80 -3.33 -22.91
C GLY A 177 -21.29 -3.52 -23.08
N ASN A 178 -20.68 -2.75 -23.97
CA ASN A 178 -19.23 -2.76 -24.16
C ASN A 178 -18.53 -2.12 -22.94
N LEU A 179 -17.97 -2.94 -22.05
CA LEU A 179 -17.32 -2.54 -20.80
C LEU A 179 -16.22 -1.46 -20.97
N GLN A 180 -15.58 -1.39 -22.14
CA GLN A 180 -14.55 -0.37 -22.42
C GLN A 180 -15.15 1.02 -22.67
N ALA A 181 -16.30 1.11 -23.33
CA ALA A 181 -16.99 2.39 -23.54
C ALA A 181 -17.63 2.87 -22.23
N VAL A 182 -18.16 1.91 -21.47
CA VAL A 182 -18.86 2.11 -20.22
C VAL A 182 -17.92 2.62 -19.13
N SER A 183 -16.75 2.02 -18.96
CA SER A 183 -15.78 2.47 -17.94
C SER A 183 -15.32 3.92 -18.15
N LYS A 184 -15.05 4.32 -19.40
CA LYS A 184 -14.68 5.71 -19.73
C LYS A 184 -15.79 6.70 -19.40
N GLN A 185 -17.04 6.34 -19.71
CA GLN A 185 -18.17 7.20 -19.37
C GLN A 185 -18.52 7.21 -17.89
N LEU A 186 -18.38 6.07 -17.21
CA LEU A 186 -18.60 5.97 -15.77
C LEU A 186 -17.65 6.89 -15.00
N GLN A 187 -16.39 7.00 -15.43
CA GLN A 187 -15.43 7.96 -14.87
C GLN A 187 -15.89 9.42 -15.09
N SER A 188 -16.50 9.72 -16.24
CA SER A 188 -17.04 11.05 -16.52
C SER A 188 -18.33 11.36 -15.74
N ILE A 189 -19.17 10.34 -15.52
CA ILE A 189 -20.42 10.48 -14.76
C ILE A 189 -20.12 10.56 -13.28
N SER A 190 -19.19 9.76 -12.76
CA SER A 190 -18.80 9.79 -11.36
C SER A 190 -18.14 11.12 -10.97
N SER A 191 -17.28 11.68 -11.82
CA SER A 191 -16.70 13.01 -11.61
C SER A 191 -17.75 14.13 -11.64
N ARG A 192 -18.72 14.07 -12.56
CA ARG A 192 -19.86 15.03 -12.60
C ARG A 192 -20.79 14.87 -11.39
N ALA A 193 -21.09 13.64 -10.99
CA ALA A 193 -21.92 13.32 -9.83
C ALA A 193 -21.29 13.83 -8.53
N ALA A 194 -19.98 13.62 -8.38
CA ALA A 194 -19.21 14.14 -7.26
C ALA A 194 -19.29 15.68 -7.23
N ALA A 195 -19.08 16.34 -8.37
CA ALA A 195 -19.19 17.80 -8.47
C ALA A 195 -20.60 18.32 -8.17
N SER A 196 -21.66 17.65 -8.63
CA SER A 196 -23.05 18.06 -8.35
C SER A 196 -23.44 17.84 -6.89
N LEU A 197 -22.99 16.75 -6.27
CA LEU A 197 -23.25 16.48 -4.85
C LEU A 197 -22.54 17.49 -3.94
N PHE A 198 -21.34 17.94 -4.31
CA PHE A 198 -20.66 19.05 -3.64
C PHE A 198 -21.46 20.36 -3.72
N SER A 199 -22.13 20.63 -4.83
CA SER A 199 -22.98 21.83 -4.98
C SER A 199 -24.25 21.78 -4.12
N LEU A 200 -24.79 20.58 -3.89
CA LEU A 200 -25.99 20.34 -3.07
C LEU A 200 -25.71 20.44 -1.55
N HIS A 201 -24.45 20.26 -1.16
CA HIS A 201 -24.01 20.32 0.23
C HIS A 201 -23.41 21.68 0.64
N ARG A 202 -23.52 22.71 -0.21
CA ARG A 202 -23.23 24.07 0.26
C ARG A 202 -24.31 24.43 1.28
N PRO A 203 -24.01 24.50 2.61
CA PRO A 203 -25.00 25.01 3.54
C PRO A 203 -25.33 26.43 3.07
N LEU A 204 -26.62 26.75 2.95
CA LEU A 204 -27.03 28.14 2.88
C LEU A 204 -26.42 28.79 4.11
N VAL A 205 -25.41 29.64 3.92
CA VAL A 205 -24.79 30.43 4.98
C VAL A 205 -25.95 31.22 5.60
N PRO A 206 -26.38 30.92 6.84
CA PRO A 206 -27.30 31.82 7.51
C PRO A 206 -26.55 33.15 7.68
N ALA A 207 -27.21 34.25 7.31
CA ALA A 207 -26.68 35.58 7.51
C ALA A 207 -26.14 35.69 8.95
N GLN A 208 -24.87 36.10 9.07
CA GLN A 208 -24.18 36.29 10.34
C GLN A 208 -25.01 37.17 11.27
N SER A 209 -25.59 36.59 12.33
CA SER A 209 -25.85 37.32 13.57
C SER A 209 -24.71 37.00 14.53
N SER A 210 -23.88 38.00 14.80
CA SER A 210 -22.78 37.97 15.76
C SER A 210 -23.29 37.66 17.17
N GLY A 211 -22.98 36.48 17.68
CA GLY A 211 -23.21 36.07 19.06
C GLY A 211 -22.11 35.12 19.51
N TRP A 212 -20.94 35.71 19.83
CA TRP A 212 -19.79 34.98 20.34
C TRP A 212 -20.02 34.72 21.83
N PHE A 213 -20.05 33.44 22.21
CA PHE A 213 -20.16 32.91 23.58
C PHE A 213 -21.58 32.82 24.18
N SER A 214 -22.28 31.73 23.88
CA SER A 214 -23.18 31.08 24.83
C SER A 214 -22.74 29.63 25.05
N SER A 215 -22.21 29.42 26.25
CA SER A 215 -21.92 28.12 26.85
C SER A 215 -23.24 27.48 27.26
N GLY A 216 -23.44 26.21 26.95
CA GLY A 216 -24.36 25.37 27.72
C GLY A 216 -25.31 24.48 26.91
N SER A 217 -25.36 23.24 27.39
CA SER A 217 -26.41 22.24 27.26
C SER A 217 -26.33 21.26 26.09
N SER A 218 -26.25 20.00 26.51
CA SER A 218 -26.36 18.76 25.77
C SER A 218 -27.73 18.64 25.10
N GLU A 219 -27.84 19.10 23.86
CA GLU A 219 -28.92 18.67 22.98
C GLU A 219 -28.54 17.31 22.38
N GLY A 220 -29.30 16.29 22.78
CA GLY A 220 -29.37 15.02 22.07
C GLY A 220 -29.86 15.30 20.65
N GLY A 221 -28.92 15.49 19.74
CA GLY A 221 -29.18 15.68 18.32
C GLY A 221 -29.98 14.50 17.80
N SER A 222 -31.28 14.74 17.65
CA SER A 222 -32.16 13.91 16.83
C SER A 222 -31.48 13.77 15.48
N TYR A 223 -30.98 12.57 15.18
CA TYR A 223 -30.67 12.15 13.81
C TYR A 223 -32.00 12.01 13.06
N GLY A 224 -32.72 13.13 12.97
CA GLY A 224 -34.03 13.26 12.39
C GLY A 224 -33.92 13.03 10.90
N ALA A 225 -34.63 11.99 10.47
CA ALA A 225 -35.16 11.83 9.12
C ALA A 225 -34.21 12.29 8.00
N TYR A 226 -33.28 11.42 7.63
CA TYR A 226 -32.87 11.36 6.23
C TYR A 226 -34.13 10.98 5.43
N GLY A 227 -34.90 12.01 5.01
CA GLY A 227 -36.04 11.83 4.13
C GLY A 227 -35.60 11.02 2.91
N SER A 228 -36.47 10.13 2.45
CA SER A 228 -36.22 9.32 1.26
C SER A 228 -35.60 10.19 0.17
N ILE A 229 -34.37 9.86 -0.22
CA ILE A 229 -33.68 10.56 -1.30
C ILE A 229 -34.52 10.36 -2.54
N ASP A 230 -35.25 11.41 -2.93
CA ASP A 230 -36.14 11.38 -4.08
C ASP A 230 -35.30 11.07 -5.32
N THR A 231 -35.49 9.89 -5.91
CA THR A 231 -34.74 9.40 -7.06
C THR A 231 -34.82 10.39 -8.21
N LYS A 232 -35.94 11.11 -8.34
CA LYS A 232 -36.12 12.20 -9.32
C LYS A 232 -35.18 13.36 -9.09
N ARG A 233 -34.92 13.75 -7.83
CA ARG A 233 -33.94 14.80 -7.49
C ARG A 233 -32.52 14.34 -7.73
N LEU A 234 -32.22 13.07 -7.48
CA LEU A 234 -30.89 12.50 -7.75
C LEU A 234 -30.63 12.41 -9.26
N LEU A 235 -31.61 11.94 -10.05
CA LEU A 235 -31.58 11.93 -11.52
C LEU A 235 -31.48 13.34 -12.11
N ALA A 236 -32.24 14.30 -11.55
CA ALA A 236 -32.16 15.70 -11.95
C ALA A 236 -30.80 16.34 -11.60
N ALA A 237 -30.22 16.02 -10.44
CA ALA A 237 -28.90 16.50 -10.02
C ALA A 237 -27.78 15.92 -10.90
N LEU A 238 -27.92 14.67 -11.36
CA LEU A 238 -27.04 14.04 -12.35
C LEU A 238 -27.22 14.59 -13.77
N LYS A 239 -28.17 15.50 -14.01
CA LYS A 239 -28.58 16.01 -15.33
C LYS A 239 -28.95 14.91 -16.33
N LEU A 240 -29.31 13.73 -15.84
CA LEU A 240 -29.80 12.62 -16.65
C LEU A 240 -31.29 12.84 -16.85
N ARG A 241 -31.63 13.69 -17.82
CA ARG A 241 -33.02 14.09 -18.09
C ARG A 241 -33.86 12.94 -18.67
N ASP A 242 -33.20 11.91 -19.20
CA ASP A 242 -33.83 10.76 -19.84
C ASP A 242 -32.93 9.50 -19.77
N THR A 243 -33.50 8.35 -19.43
CA THR A 243 -32.79 7.04 -19.43
C THR A 243 -32.36 6.64 -20.84
N ALA A 244 -33.06 7.13 -21.87
CA ALA A 244 -32.66 6.97 -23.27
C ALA A 244 -31.31 7.65 -23.57
N SER A 245 -31.05 8.81 -22.97
CA SER A 245 -29.78 9.53 -23.14
C SER A 245 -28.62 8.82 -22.44
N LEU A 246 -28.87 8.21 -21.27
CA LEU A 246 -27.89 7.40 -20.55
C LEU A 246 -27.54 6.13 -21.33
N ALA A 247 -28.53 5.45 -21.88
CA ALA A 247 -28.31 4.25 -22.67
C ALA A 247 -27.64 4.53 -24.02
N ALA A 248 -27.98 5.64 -24.68
CA ALA A 248 -27.30 6.10 -25.88
C ALA A 248 -25.83 6.44 -25.57
N GLN A 249 -25.57 7.06 -24.42
CA GLN A 249 -24.20 7.29 -23.94
C GLN A 249 -23.48 5.96 -23.71
N LEU A 250 -24.08 5.02 -22.96
CA LEU A 250 -23.49 3.72 -22.64
C LEU A 250 -23.45 2.74 -23.82
N ASN A 251 -23.86 3.17 -25.02
CA ASN A 251 -23.95 2.38 -26.23
C ASN A 251 -24.77 1.08 -26.05
N VAL A 252 -25.83 1.17 -25.25
CA VAL A 252 -26.77 0.07 -25.05
C VAL A 252 -27.74 0.06 -26.24
N PRO A 253 -27.89 -1.07 -26.96
CA PRO A 253 -28.77 -1.13 -28.12
C PRO A 253 -30.22 -0.83 -27.72
N ALA A 254 -30.91 0.00 -28.52
CA ALA A 254 -32.27 0.48 -28.23
C ALA A 254 -33.29 -0.65 -27.93
N LYS A 255 -33.09 -1.83 -28.53
CA LYS A 255 -33.90 -3.03 -28.26
C LYS A 255 -33.82 -3.51 -26.80
N ARG A 256 -32.72 -3.23 -26.09
CA ARG A 256 -32.49 -3.60 -24.68
C ARG A 256 -32.64 -2.42 -23.71
N LEU A 257 -33.04 -1.25 -24.20
CA LEU A 257 -33.23 -0.06 -23.37
C LEU A 257 -34.22 -0.30 -22.22
N ASN A 258 -35.31 -1.01 -22.52
CA ASN A 258 -36.33 -1.35 -21.52
C ASN A 258 -35.82 -2.36 -20.48
N GLU A 259 -34.96 -3.29 -20.87
CA GLU A 259 -34.33 -4.25 -19.95
C GLU A 259 -33.32 -3.56 -19.04
N PHE A 260 -32.46 -2.70 -19.60
CA PHE A 260 -31.51 -1.90 -18.86
C PHE A 260 -32.21 -0.97 -17.87
N THR A 261 -33.25 -0.25 -18.32
CA THR A 261 -34.02 0.66 -17.45
C THR A 261 -34.71 -0.09 -16.31
N ARG A 262 -35.33 -1.25 -16.61
CA ARG A 262 -35.94 -2.09 -15.57
C ARG A 262 -34.91 -2.70 -14.62
N SER A 263 -33.73 -3.09 -15.10
CA SER A 263 -32.66 -3.62 -14.23
C SER A 263 -32.11 -2.52 -13.34
N LEU A 264 -31.82 -1.34 -13.90
CA LEU A 264 -31.30 -0.19 -13.18
C LEU A 264 -32.32 0.36 -12.17
N GLU A 265 -33.60 0.40 -12.53
CA GLU A 265 -34.68 0.78 -11.60
C GLU A 265 -34.85 -0.24 -10.49
N ARG A 266 -34.82 -1.55 -10.80
CA ARG A 266 -34.87 -2.62 -9.79
C ARG A 266 -33.64 -2.59 -8.86
N ASP A 267 -32.47 -2.28 -9.40
CA ASP A 267 -31.22 -2.15 -8.64
C ASP A 267 -31.18 -0.85 -7.80
N LEU A 268 -31.77 0.25 -8.29
CA LEU A 268 -31.89 1.51 -7.54
C LEU A 268 -33.05 1.48 -6.53
N GLN A 269 -34.11 0.73 -6.76
CA GLN A 269 -35.17 0.51 -5.77
C GLN A 269 -34.71 -0.48 -4.69
N SER A 270 -33.88 -1.46 -5.05
CA SER A 270 -33.17 -2.31 -4.07
C SER A 270 -31.96 -1.61 -3.42
N PHE A 271 -31.54 -0.45 -3.93
CA PHE A 271 -30.79 0.58 -3.18
C PHE A 271 -31.71 1.22 -2.12
N THR A 272 -32.42 0.38 -1.38
CA THR A 272 -32.95 0.76 -0.08
C THR A 272 -31.75 1.06 0.80
N LEU A 273 -31.90 2.11 1.60
CA LEU A 273 -30.96 2.51 2.65
C LEU A 273 -30.51 1.29 3.48
N SER A 274 -31.32 0.23 3.56
CA SER A 274 -31.04 -1.06 4.19
C SER A 274 -29.87 -1.86 3.64
N SER A 275 -29.51 -1.84 2.34
CA SER A 275 -28.36 -2.61 1.83
C SER A 275 -27.04 -1.88 2.08
N LEU A 276 -27.05 -0.56 1.92
CA LEU A 276 -25.95 0.31 2.32
C LEU A 276 -25.80 0.33 3.85
N GLN A 277 -26.93 0.35 4.57
CA GLN A 277 -26.99 0.17 6.01
C GLN A 277 -26.64 -1.25 6.42
N ALA A 278 -26.82 -2.28 5.59
CA ALA A 278 -26.41 -3.66 5.87
C ALA A 278 -24.91 -3.87 5.64
N SER A 279 -24.30 -3.23 4.63
CA SER A 279 -22.84 -3.17 4.51
C SER A 279 -22.22 -2.30 5.60
N LEU A 280 -22.82 -1.15 5.92
CA LEU A 280 -22.36 -0.33 7.05
C LEU A 280 -22.62 -1.01 8.39
N ARG A 281 -23.70 -1.79 8.53
CA ARG A 281 -23.97 -2.63 9.71
C ARG A 281 -23.05 -3.84 9.75
N SER A 282 -22.73 -4.52 8.66
CA SER A 282 -21.73 -5.60 8.68
C SER A 282 -20.35 -5.07 9.05
N PHE A 283 -20.01 -3.85 8.63
CA PHE A 283 -18.79 -3.16 9.06
C PHE A 283 -18.88 -2.59 10.50
N SER A 284 -20.07 -2.21 10.97
CA SER A 284 -20.32 -1.67 12.33
C SER A 284 -20.47 -2.77 13.38
N ASP A 285 -21.12 -3.87 13.04
CA ASP A 285 -21.45 -5.01 13.91
C ASP A 285 -20.25 -5.94 14.07
N ALA A 286 -19.35 -5.98 13.08
CA ALA A 286 -17.99 -6.51 13.26
C ALA A 286 -17.17 -5.71 14.29
N GLY A 287 -17.62 -4.50 14.65
CA GLY A 287 -17.09 -3.64 15.70
C GLY A 287 -17.88 -3.66 17.01
N SER A 288 -18.82 -4.59 17.20
CA SER A 288 -19.69 -4.66 18.40
C SER A 288 -18.98 -5.03 19.70
N ALA A 289 -17.66 -5.24 19.69
CA ALA A 289 -16.90 -5.33 20.92
C ALA A 289 -16.87 -3.95 21.62
N PRO A 290 -17.32 -3.82 22.88
CA PRO A 290 -17.57 -2.53 23.56
C PRO A 290 -16.32 -1.62 23.74
N TRP A 291 -15.12 -2.12 23.43
CA TRP A 291 -13.88 -1.34 23.40
C TRP A 291 -13.59 -0.69 22.02
N ILE A 292 -14.28 -1.10 20.95
CA ILE A 292 -14.17 -0.55 19.59
C ILE A 292 -15.16 0.61 19.43
N LYS A 293 -15.01 1.66 20.23
CA LYS A 293 -15.68 2.95 19.95
C LYS A 293 -15.16 3.49 18.62
N LYS A 294 -16.01 4.21 17.87
CA LYS A 294 -15.82 4.73 16.49
C LYS A 294 -14.43 5.30 16.09
N GLY A 295 -13.56 5.65 17.04
CA GLY A 295 -12.17 6.03 16.77
C GLY A 295 -11.20 4.84 16.61
N ALA A 296 -11.41 3.73 17.32
CA ALA A 296 -10.45 2.62 17.39
C ALA A 296 -10.23 1.94 16.03
N TRP A 297 -11.28 1.78 15.23
CA TRP A 297 -11.17 1.20 13.88
C TRP A 297 -10.32 2.07 12.94
N GLY A 298 -10.46 3.39 13.04
CA GLY A 298 -9.66 4.32 12.25
C GLY A 298 -8.18 4.28 12.63
N TRP A 299 -7.87 4.19 13.93
CA TRP A 299 -6.50 3.99 14.42
C TRP A 299 -5.93 2.63 14.04
N LEU A 300 -6.73 1.55 14.10
CA LEU A 300 -6.31 0.23 13.65
C LEU A 300 -5.97 0.24 12.16
N ARG A 301 -6.84 0.82 11.33
CA ARG A 301 -6.57 1.01 9.90
C ARG A 301 -5.29 1.81 9.68
N ALA A 302 -5.07 2.89 10.43
CA ALA A 302 -3.85 3.68 10.32
C ALA A 302 -2.60 2.87 10.71
N MET A 303 -2.65 2.10 11.80
CA MET A 303 -1.56 1.22 12.24
C MET A 303 -1.24 0.14 11.20
N VAL A 304 -2.26 -0.56 10.71
CA VAL A 304 -2.10 -1.61 9.70
C VAL A 304 -1.57 -1.01 8.39
N GLY A 305 -2.16 0.10 7.91
CA GLY A 305 -1.71 0.77 6.68
C GLY A 305 -0.27 1.26 6.77
N THR A 306 0.12 1.86 7.90
CA THR A 306 1.49 2.32 8.13
C THR A 306 2.46 1.15 8.21
N GLY A 307 2.18 0.14 9.03
CA GLY A 307 3.02 -1.04 9.19
C GLY A 307 3.22 -1.81 7.88
N SER A 308 2.15 -1.99 7.11
CA SER A 308 2.20 -2.65 5.81
C SER A 308 2.99 -1.85 4.77
N THR A 309 2.92 -0.51 4.79
CA THR A 309 3.74 0.36 3.93
C THR A 309 5.23 0.12 4.16
N TYR A 310 5.66 0.10 5.42
CA TYR A 310 7.06 -0.15 5.77
C TYR A 310 7.49 -1.57 5.43
N LEU A 311 6.65 -2.58 5.68
CA LEU A 311 6.92 -3.96 5.26
C LEU A 311 7.12 -4.08 3.74
N GLY A 312 6.29 -3.40 2.95
CA GLY A 312 6.44 -3.33 1.50
C GLY A 312 7.77 -2.70 1.08
N ILE A 313 8.15 -1.59 1.72
CA ILE A 313 9.44 -0.92 1.47
C ILE A 313 10.62 -1.83 1.80
N PHE A 314 10.62 -2.47 2.97
CA PHE A 314 11.68 -3.40 3.35
C PHE A 314 11.78 -4.59 2.40
N GLY A 315 10.64 -5.13 1.94
CA GLY A 315 10.61 -6.19 0.94
C GLY A 315 11.20 -5.76 -0.41
N LEU A 316 10.85 -4.57 -0.90
CA LEU A 316 11.40 -4.00 -2.14
C LEU A 316 12.91 -3.77 -2.05
N VAL A 317 13.38 -3.18 -0.95
CA VAL A 317 14.81 -2.94 -0.75
C VAL A 317 15.58 -4.25 -0.49
N GLY A 318 14.96 -5.23 0.15
CA GLY A 318 15.51 -6.58 0.27
C GLY A 318 15.73 -7.24 -1.10
N LEU A 319 14.82 -7.03 -2.04
CA LEU A 319 14.92 -7.53 -3.41
C LEU A 319 16.09 -6.88 -4.16
N LEU A 320 16.32 -5.57 -3.97
CA LEU A 320 17.54 -4.88 -4.45
C LEU A 320 18.84 -5.53 -3.95
N GLY A 321 18.84 -6.03 -2.71
CA GLY A 321 20.01 -6.70 -2.11
C GLY A 321 20.37 -8.03 -2.76
N ILE A 322 19.38 -8.76 -3.29
CA ILE A 322 19.62 -10.02 -3.99
C ILE A 322 20.52 -9.78 -5.20
N PHE A 323 20.26 -8.71 -5.97
CA PHE A 323 21.07 -8.34 -7.14
C PHE A 323 22.50 -7.92 -6.77
N GLY A 324 22.70 -7.25 -5.64
CA GLY A 324 24.04 -6.84 -5.18
C GLY A 324 24.95 -8.00 -4.76
N SER A 325 24.37 -9.10 -4.26
CA SER A 325 25.13 -10.25 -3.73
C SER A 325 25.85 -11.06 -4.82
N GLY A 326 25.31 -11.08 -6.04
CA GLY A 326 25.85 -11.88 -7.15
C GLY A 326 27.27 -11.48 -7.58
N GLN A 327 27.63 -10.21 -7.43
CA GLN A 327 28.95 -9.69 -7.81
C GLN A 327 30.07 -10.19 -6.89
N LYS A 328 29.81 -10.34 -5.58
CA LYS A 328 30.81 -10.83 -4.62
C LYS A 328 31.19 -12.29 -4.87
N ALA A 329 30.21 -13.13 -5.20
CA ALA A 329 30.46 -14.51 -5.55
C ALA A 329 31.33 -14.62 -6.83
N ALA A 330 31.07 -13.77 -7.82
CA ALA A 330 31.89 -13.69 -9.02
C ALA A 330 33.32 -13.20 -8.73
N GLN A 331 33.49 -12.23 -7.84
CA GLN A 331 34.80 -11.71 -7.46
C GLN A 331 35.65 -12.76 -6.72
N ARG A 332 35.08 -13.48 -5.74
CA ARG A 332 35.79 -14.56 -5.03
C ARG A 332 36.27 -15.66 -5.97
N ARG A 333 35.47 -16.02 -6.99
CA ARG A 333 35.86 -17.00 -8.00
C ARG A 333 37.04 -16.52 -8.87
N ARG A 334 37.16 -15.21 -9.12
CA ARG A 334 38.33 -14.64 -9.81
C ARG A 334 39.57 -14.70 -8.93
N GLU A 335 39.43 -14.41 -7.64
CA GLU A 335 40.54 -14.49 -6.68
C GLU A 335 41.04 -15.92 -6.46
N THR A 336 40.16 -16.93 -6.44
CA THR A 336 40.60 -18.33 -6.36
C THR A 336 41.32 -18.78 -7.63
N LYS A 337 40.77 -18.47 -8.81
CA LYS A 337 41.43 -18.78 -10.09
C LYS A 337 42.79 -18.10 -10.24
N ALA A 338 42.92 -16.86 -9.76
CA ALA A 338 44.19 -16.14 -9.78
C ALA A 338 45.24 -16.75 -8.84
N LYS A 339 44.82 -17.40 -7.75
CA LYS A 339 45.72 -18.13 -6.83
C LYS A 339 46.14 -19.49 -7.37
N GLU A 340 45.30 -20.13 -8.19
CA GLU A 340 45.62 -21.43 -8.82
C GLU A 340 46.57 -21.28 -10.03
N SER A 341 46.66 -20.09 -10.62
CA SER A 341 47.55 -19.81 -11.75
C SER A 341 48.98 -19.39 -11.35
N LEU A 342 49.29 -19.29 -10.06
CA LEU A 342 50.60 -18.91 -9.51
C LEU A 342 51.27 -20.13 -8.88
#